data_AF-A0AAW8S3Q4-F1
#
_entry.id   AF-A0AAW8S3Q4-F1
#
_cell.length_a   1.000
_cell.length_b   1.000
_cell.length_c   1.000
_cell.angle_alpha   90.00
_cell.angle_beta   90.00
_cell.angle_gamma   90.00
#
_symmetry.space_group_name_H-M   'P 1'
#
loop_
_entity.id
_entity.type
_entity.pdbx_description
1 polymer ?
#
loop_
_entity_poly.entity_id
_entity_poly.type
_entity_poly.pdbx_seq_one_letter_code
_entity_poly.pdbx_strand_id
1 'polypeptide(L)'
;ILILETREEAQFSRLLAEQGADVLQCPMFTIHDAPDPAPIEAWIRRAIERPLDDLVLMTGEGLRRLMKVVRRIDVEAEFVGSLGKARKFARGPK
;
A
#
# COMPACT_ATOMS: atom_id res chain seq x y z
N ILE A 1 -21.85 -16.69 -10.46
CA ILE A 1 -21.05 -16.20 -9.31
C ILE A 1 -20.56 -14.80 -9.65
N LEU A 2 -20.78 -13.84 -8.77
CA LEU A 2 -20.23 -12.48 -8.90
C LEU A 2 -18.86 -12.44 -8.23
N ILE A 3 -17.86 -11.88 -8.91
CA ILE A 3 -16.52 -11.66 -8.35
C ILE A 3 -16.30 -10.16 -8.20
N LEU A 4 -16.02 -9.72 -6.97
CA LEU A 4 -15.76 -8.31 -6.63
C LEU A 4 -14.26 -8.00 -6.48
N GLU A 5 -13.40 -9.00 -6.67
CA GLU A 5 -11.95 -8.88 -6.60
C GLU A 5 -11.40 -8.06 -7.77
N THR A 6 -10.37 -7.26 -7.53
CA THR A 6 -9.78 -6.35 -8.53
C THR A 6 -8.32 -6.69 -8.88
N ARG A 7 -7.61 -7.47 -8.04
CA ARG A 7 -6.17 -7.71 -8.20
C ARG A 7 -5.85 -8.99 -8.97
N GLU A 8 -6.59 -10.06 -8.70
CA GLU A 8 -6.39 -11.38 -9.31
C GLU A 8 -7.65 -11.85 -10.04
N GLU A 9 -8.43 -10.90 -10.59
CA GLU A 9 -9.77 -11.15 -11.12
C GLU A 9 -9.79 -12.22 -12.22
N ALA A 10 -8.81 -12.21 -13.13
CA ALA A 10 -8.76 -13.13 -14.26
C ALA A 10 -8.41 -14.56 -13.82
N GLN A 11 -7.50 -14.70 -12.85
CA GLN A 11 -7.10 -15.99 -12.32
C GLN A 11 -8.25 -16.63 -11.53
N PHE A 12 -8.91 -15.84 -10.67
CA PHE A 12 -10.01 -16.35 -9.86
C PHE A 12 -11.26 -16.66 -10.70
N SER A 13 -11.56 -15.81 -11.70
CA SER A 13 -12.64 -16.06 -12.66
C SER A 13 -12.44 -17.36 -13.43
N ARG A 14 -11.21 -17.60 -13.90
CA ARG A 14 -10.88 -18.83 -14.63
C ARG A 14 -11.05 -20.07 -13.75
N LEU A 15 -10.55 -20.04 -12.51
CA LEU A 15 -10.68 -21.15 -11.58
C LEU A 15 -12.16 -21.52 -11.34
N LEU A 16 -13.03 -20.53 -11.15
CA LEU A 16 -14.45 -20.77 -10.93
C LEU A 16 -15.16 -21.29 -12.20
N ALA A 17 -14.82 -20.74 -13.37
CA ALA A 17 -15.35 -21.22 -14.65
C ALA A 17 -14.94 -22.66 -14.95
N GLU A 18 -13.70 -23.05 -14.63
CA GLU A 18 -13.21 -24.43 -14.75
C GLU A 18 -13.96 -25.41 -13.83
N GLN A 19 -14.57 -24.92 -12.74
CA GLN A 19 -15.48 -25.69 -11.89
C GLN A 19 -16.95 -25.65 -12.36
N GLY A 20 -17.21 -25.11 -13.55
CA GLY A 20 -18.55 -25.06 -14.16
C GLY A 20 -19.42 -23.89 -13.70
N ALA A 21 -18.86 -22.91 -12.98
CA ALA A 21 -19.62 -21.71 -12.62
C ALA A 21 -19.76 -20.75 -13.82
N ASP A 22 -20.95 -20.18 -13.99
CA ASP A 22 -21.11 -18.95 -14.78
C ASP A 22 -20.61 -17.77 -13.93
N VAL A 23 -19.63 -17.02 -14.43
CA VAL A 23 -18.89 -16.00 -13.67
C VAL A 23 -19.08 -14.62 -14.28
N LEU A 24 -19.47 -13.65 -13.45
CA LEU A 24 -19.50 -12.25 -13.81
C LEU A 24 -18.50 -11.46 -12.96
N GLN A 25 -17.54 -10.82 -13.62
CA GLN A 25 -16.54 -9.97 -12.99
C GLN A 25 -17.13 -8.57 -12.77
N CYS A 26 -17.07 -8.08 -11.53
CA CYS A 26 -17.59 -6.79 -11.10
C CYS A 26 -16.58 -6.09 -10.17
N PRO A 27 -15.41 -5.65 -10.67
CA PRO A 27 -14.38 -5.01 -9.86
C PRO A 27 -14.92 -3.76 -9.15
N MET A 28 -14.85 -3.74 -7.82
CA MET A 28 -15.53 -2.71 -7.01
C MET A 28 -14.70 -1.47 -6.68
N PHE A 29 -13.38 -1.57 -6.77
CA PHE A 29 -12.49 -0.46 -6.47
C PHE A 29 -11.15 -0.59 -7.17
N THR A 30 -10.52 0.55 -7.45
CA THR A 30 -9.13 0.66 -7.88
C THR A 30 -8.31 1.38 -6.81
N ILE A 31 -7.00 1.13 -6.78
CA ILE A 31 -6.08 1.80 -5.85
C ILE A 31 -5.11 2.63 -6.68
N HIS A 32 -5.26 3.94 -6.59
CA HIS A 32 -4.38 4.92 -7.23
C HIS A 32 -3.43 5.54 -6.21
N ASP A 33 -2.29 6.04 -6.69
CA ASP A 33 -1.45 6.91 -5.85
C ASP A 33 -2.20 8.22 -5.58
N ALA A 34 -1.82 8.92 -4.51
CA ALA A 34 -2.42 10.20 -4.19
C ALA A 34 -2.23 11.17 -5.37
N PRO A 35 -3.31 11.84 -5.86
CA PRO A 35 -3.21 12.75 -6.99
C PRO A 35 -2.21 13.89 -6.75
N ASP A 36 -2.14 14.37 -5.50
CA ASP A 36 -1.13 15.32 -5.05
C ASP A 36 -0.15 14.63 -4.08
N PRO A 37 1.13 14.51 -4.43
CA PRO A 37 2.13 13.95 -3.53
C PRO A 37 2.67 14.93 -2.49
N ALA A 38 2.47 16.25 -2.63
CA ALA A 38 3.12 17.25 -1.77
C ALA A 38 2.85 17.05 -0.27
N PRO A 39 1.62 16.68 0.18
CA PRO A 39 1.36 16.39 1.59
C PRO A 39 2.14 15.17 2.10
N ILE A 40 2.36 14.17 1.24
CA ILE A 40 3.10 12.95 1.57
C ILE A 40 4.59 13.27 1.69
N GLU A 41 5.13 14.03 0.74
CA GLU A 41 6.53 14.47 0.76
C GLU A 41 6.83 15.33 1.98
N ALA A 42 5.94 16.28 2.31
CA ALA A 42 6.05 17.08 3.53
C ALA A 42 6.00 16.21 4.80
N TRP A 43 5.14 15.18 4.83
CA TRP A 43 5.11 14.25 5.95
C TRP A 43 6.39 13.41 6.07
N ILE A 44 6.95 12.93 4.95
CA ILE A 44 8.23 12.20 4.92
C ILE A 44 9.36 13.08 5.48
N ARG A 45 9.48 14.33 5.01
CA ARG A 45 10.50 15.27 5.49
C ARG A 45 10.36 15.52 7.00
N ARG A 46 9.13 15.74 7.50
CA ARG A 46 8.89 15.86 8.94
C ARG A 46 9.28 14.61 9.72
N ALA A 47 9.00 13.42 9.19
CA ALA A 47 9.37 12.15 9.84
C ALA A 47 10.89 11.89 9.84
N ILE A 48 11.65 12.55 8.97
CA ILE A 48 13.11 12.54 8.97
C ILE A 48 13.64 13.57 9.97
N GLU A 49 13.18 14.82 9.87
CA GLU A 49 13.60 15.96 10.72
C GLU A 49 13.28 15.72 12.20
N ARG A 50 12.10 15.16 12.46
CA ARG A 50 11.62 14.83 13.81
C ARG A 50 11.11 13.39 13.80
N PRO A 51 11.99 12.41 14.07
CA PRO A 51 11.64 10.99 14.05
C PRO A 51 10.42 10.68 14.93
N LEU A 52 9.57 9.79 14.43
CA LEU A 52 8.35 9.36 15.11
C LEU A 52 8.68 8.48 16.31
N ASP A 53 7.95 8.66 17.42
CA ASP A 53 8.00 7.71 18.54
C ASP A 53 7.26 6.41 18.18
N ASP A 54 6.11 6.54 17.51
CA ASP A 54 5.23 5.44 17.13
C ASP A 54 4.81 5.54 15.66
N LEU A 55 4.90 4.42 14.93
CA LEU A 55 4.42 4.27 13.56
C LEU A 55 3.40 3.12 13.46
N VAL A 56 2.18 3.45 13.09
CA VAL A 56 1.09 2.47 12.88
C VAL A 56 0.93 2.20 11.38
N LEU A 57 1.11 0.94 10.99
CA LEU A 57 1.02 0.47 9.61
C LEU A 57 -0.24 -0.37 9.43
N MET A 58 -1.18 0.16 8.65
CA MET A 58 -2.50 -0.48 8.46
C MET A 58 -2.51 -1.50 7.31
N THR A 59 -1.74 -1.22 6.26
CA THR A 59 -1.65 -2.09 5.06
C THR A 59 -0.23 -2.08 4.49
N GLY A 60 0.22 -3.22 3.98
CA GLY A 60 1.47 -3.30 3.23
C GLY A 60 1.42 -2.51 1.91
N GLU A 61 0.23 -2.36 1.31
CA GLU A 61 0.03 -1.51 0.12
C GLU A 61 0.40 -0.05 0.40
N GLY A 62 -0.11 0.51 1.51
CA GLY A 62 0.18 1.87 1.92
C GLY A 62 1.68 2.10 2.13
N LEU A 63 2.35 1.15 2.80
CA LEU A 63 3.81 1.22 3.00
C LEU A 63 4.57 1.14 1.67
N ARG A 64 4.20 0.23 0.77
CA ARG A 64 4.84 0.12 -0.56
C ARG A 64 4.72 1.41 -1.36
N ARG A 65 3.54 2.05 -1.35
CA ARG A 65 3.31 3.34 -2.04
C ARG A 65 4.06 4.49 -1.40
N LEU A 66 4.09 4.55 -0.06
CA LEU A 66 4.89 5.53 0.67
C LEU A 66 6.37 5.42 0.27
N MET A 67 6.91 4.20 0.21
CA MET A 67 8.30 3.97 -0.20
C MET A 67 8.58 4.34 -1.66
N LYS A 68 7.58 4.32 -2.56
CA LYS A 68 7.75 4.86 -3.92
C LYS A 68 8.00 6.37 -3.90
N VAL A 69 7.27 7.11 -3.06
CA VAL A 69 7.46 8.56 -2.90
C VAL A 69 8.82 8.85 -2.26
N VAL A 70 9.18 8.12 -1.20
CA VAL A 70 10.49 8.23 -0.52
C VAL A 70 11.65 8.07 -1.52
N ARG A 71 11.60 7.04 -2.38
CA ARG A 71 12.61 6.82 -3.43
C ARG A 71 12.61 7.92 -4.47
N ARG A 72 11.43 8.40 -4.89
CA ARG A 72 11.31 9.44 -5.90
C ARG A 72 11.91 10.77 -5.45
N ILE A 73 11.84 11.09 -4.17
CA ILE A 73 12.43 12.33 -3.61
C ILE A 73 13.85 12.14 -3.06
N ASP A 74 14.46 10.96 -3.29
CA ASP A 74 15.84 10.62 -2.94
C ASP A 74 16.21 10.77 -1.46
N VAL A 75 15.35 10.26 -0.56
CA VAL A 75 15.57 10.29 0.91
C VAL A 75 15.42 8.92 1.57
N GLU A 76 15.65 7.83 0.82
CA GLU A 76 15.41 6.48 1.33
C GLU A 76 16.25 6.14 2.55
N ALA A 77 17.55 6.47 2.52
CA ALA A 77 18.45 6.16 3.61
C ALA A 77 18.06 6.89 4.89
N GLU A 78 17.77 8.19 4.78
CA GLU A 78 17.37 9.05 5.90
C GLU A 78 16.02 8.63 6.47
N PHE A 79 15.06 8.32 5.61
CA PHE A 79 13.73 7.87 6.04
C PHE A 79 13.81 6.51 6.73
N VAL A 80 14.46 5.52 6.13
CA VAL A 80 14.64 4.20 6.76
C VAL A 80 15.41 4.32 8.08
N GLY A 81 16.42 5.19 8.12
CA GLY A 81 17.17 5.51 9.34
C GLY A 81 16.29 6.10 10.45
N SER A 82 15.35 7.00 10.10
CA SER A 82 14.41 7.55 11.08
C SER A 82 13.41 6.51 11.58
N LEU A 83 12.94 5.61 10.70
CA LEU A 83 12.06 4.50 11.10
C LEU A 83 12.74 3.51 12.05
N GLY A 84 14.06 3.39 12.00
CA GLY A 84 14.84 2.57 12.94
C GLY A 84 14.60 2.94 14.41
N LYS A 85 14.28 4.21 14.69
CA LYS A 85 14.06 4.76 16.03
C LYS A 85 12.62 4.59 16.51
N ALA A 86 11.66 4.45 15.59
CA ALA A 86 10.24 4.36 15.90
C ALA A 86 9.83 2.96 16.38
N ARG A 87 8.93 2.90 17.38
CA ARG A 87 8.15 1.69 17.69
C ARG A 87 7.13 1.48 16.57
N LYS A 88 7.06 0.26 16.03
CA LYS A 88 6.25 -0.04 14.84
C LYS A 88 5.15 -1.01 15.20
N PHE A 89 3.92 -0.67 14.83
CA PHE A 89 2.74 -1.50 15.02
C PHE A 89 2.16 -1.83 13.65
N ALA A 90 2.19 -3.10 13.25
CA ALA A 90 1.55 -3.57 12.04
C ALA A 90 0.22 -4.23 12.38
N ARG A 91 -0.85 -3.91 11.64
CA ARG A 91 -2.17 -4.54 11.84
C ARG A 91 -2.15 -6.05 11.59
N GLY A 92 -1.30 -6.53 10.69
CA GLY A 92 -1.22 -7.94 10.32
C GLY A 92 -0.04 -8.23 9.38
N PRO A 93 0.17 -9.51 9.02
CA PRO A 93 1.40 -10.00 8.38
C PRO A 93 1.48 -9.76 6.85
N LYS A 94 0.62 -8.89 6.30
CA LYS A 94 0.51 -8.64 4.85
C LYS A 94 1.69 -7.89 4.26
#